data_AF-A0AAD8J4T5-F1
#
_entry.id   AF-A0AAD8J4T5-F1
#
_cell.length_a   1.000
_cell.length_b   1.000
_cell.length_c   1.000
_cell.angle_alpha   90.00
_cell.angle_beta   90.00
_cell.angle_gamma   90.00
#
_symmetry.space_group_name_H-M   'P 1'
#
loop_
_entity.id
_entity.type
_entity.pdbx_description
1 polymer ?
#
loop_
_entity_poly.entity_id
_entity_poly.type
_entity_poly.pdbx_seq_one_letter_code
_entity_poly.pdbx_strand_id
1 'polypeptide(L)'
;MLYKQELSQVKRWWAAMEIDSKFPQFRSRVVEGYFWALGTSFQPCYALGRIMYTKVLCVVSVTDDLYDSYGTADELNTYTKAIQRLDIENIDGLPDHSKEISEAQDKFTNLLQKIYLEQPNNREIVRLVLGCVGRGGEGHSGQRIRDEILVLQRNNNCKGGMMEEWHQKLHNNSSPDDVVICEALLNYVRCGFRIDVYWKTLTERGLTKSVLASYDRPIVSEPKFSPDTKDGLIRDFTSYLKTLKVVHSGSDLESAIDICLSIPQVNAEVVQAF
;
A
#
# COMPACT_ATOMS: atom_id res chain seq x y z
N MET A 1 -22.92 -20.55 -19.57
CA MET A 1 -23.08 -19.49 -20.60
C MET A 1 -22.91 -18.09 -20.00
N LEU A 2 -23.47 -17.84 -18.81
CA LEU A 2 -23.38 -16.58 -18.04
C LEU A 2 -21.95 -16.00 -17.90
N TYR A 3 -21.00 -16.76 -17.35
CA TYR A 3 -19.64 -16.24 -17.11
C TYR A 3 -18.88 -15.80 -18.36
N LYS A 4 -19.14 -16.43 -19.51
CA LYS A 4 -18.55 -16.04 -20.80
C LYS A 4 -19.09 -14.68 -21.27
N GLN A 5 -20.36 -14.39 -20.99
CA GLN A 5 -20.98 -13.10 -21.32
C GLN A 5 -20.44 -11.98 -20.44
N GLU A 6 -20.26 -12.24 -19.14
CA GLU A 6 -19.62 -11.31 -18.20
C GLU A 6 -18.18 -10.97 -18.64
N LEU A 7 -17.36 -11.99 -18.93
CA LEU A 7 -15.98 -11.78 -19.41
C LEU A 7 -15.95 -11.02 -20.75
N SER A 8 -16.88 -11.30 -21.67
CA SER A 8 -17.00 -10.54 -22.93
C SER A 8 -17.34 -9.06 -22.70
N GLN A 9 -18.15 -8.75 -21.68
CA GLN A 9 -18.43 -7.37 -21.31
C GLN A 9 -17.19 -6.65 -20.77
N VAL A 10 -16.43 -7.31 -19.89
CA VAL A 10 -15.17 -6.74 -19.36
C VAL A 10 -14.16 -6.53 -20.48
N LYS A 11 -13.98 -7.51 -21.38
CA LYS A 11 -13.05 -7.39 -22.53
C LYS A 11 -13.41 -6.21 -23.45
N ARG A 12 -14.69 -6.00 -23.75
CA ARG A 12 -15.13 -4.85 -24.57
C ARG A 12 -14.86 -3.52 -23.86
N TRP A 13 -15.12 -3.46 -22.56
CA TRP A 13 -14.82 -2.26 -21.76
C TRP A 13 -13.32 -1.98 -21.74
N TRP A 14 -12.48 -3.00 -21.53
CA TRP A 14 -11.02 -2.85 -21.55
C TRP A 14 -10.49 -2.37 -22.89
N ALA A 15 -10.96 -2.98 -23.98
CA ALA A 15 -10.58 -2.58 -25.34
C ALA A 15 -10.94 -1.11 -25.63
N ALA A 16 -12.08 -0.62 -25.13
CA ALA A 16 -12.49 0.77 -25.32
C ALA A 16 -11.62 1.78 -24.56
N MET A 17 -10.82 1.34 -23.59
CA MET A 17 -9.84 2.20 -22.91
C MET A 17 -8.52 2.30 -23.66
N GLU A 18 -8.29 1.45 -24.66
CA GLU A 18 -7.09 1.45 -25.52
C GLU A 18 -5.76 1.31 -24.76
N ILE A 19 -5.79 0.85 -23.51
CA ILE A 19 -4.60 0.71 -22.64
C ILE A 19 -3.56 -0.21 -23.27
N ASP A 20 -3.97 -1.38 -23.80
CA ASP A 20 -3.05 -2.34 -24.41
C ASP A 20 -2.31 -1.76 -25.64
N SER A 21 -2.96 -0.87 -26.39
CA SER A 21 -2.36 -0.22 -27.56
C SER A 21 -1.50 1.00 -27.21
N LYS A 22 -1.92 1.79 -26.22
CA LYS A 22 -1.22 3.01 -25.82
C LYS A 22 -0.05 2.74 -24.88
N PHE A 23 -0.18 1.72 -24.05
CA PHE A 23 0.79 1.34 -23.03
C PHE A 23 1.08 -0.16 -23.10
N PRO A 24 1.71 -0.65 -24.19
CA PRO A 24 2.01 -2.08 -24.37
C PRO A 24 2.94 -2.64 -23.30
N GLN A 25 3.61 -1.78 -22.52
CA GLN A 25 4.44 -2.15 -21.39
C GLN A 25 3.64 -2.59 -20.15
N PHE A 26 2.37 -2.20 -20.02
CA PHE A 26 1.52 -2.62 -18.90
C PHE A 26 0.87 -3.97 -19.18
N ARG A 27 0.73 -4.78 -18.14
CA ARG A 27 0.18 -6.14 -18.24
C ARG A 27 -1.34 -6.09 -18.25
N SER A 28 -1.95 -6.61 -19.31
CA SER A 28 -3.39 -6.85 -19.37
C SER A 28 -3.77 -8.06 -18.52
N ARG A 29 -4.50 -7.84 -17.43
CA ARG A 29 -4.95 -8.89 -16.49
C ARG A 29 -6.44 -9.17 -16.55
N VAL A 30 -7.09 -8.92 -17.70
CA VAL A 30 -8.55 -9.03 -17.82
C VAL A 30 -9.07 -10.44 -17.53
N VAL A 31 -8.40 -11.48 -18.04
CA VAL A 31 -8.84 -12.86 -17.86
C VAL A 31 -8.51 -13.35 -16.45
N GLU A 32 -7.31 -13.06 -15.95
CA GLU A 32 -6.86 -13.43 -14.62
C GLU A 32 -7.68 -12.72 -13.55
N GLY A 33 -7.92 -11.41 -13.69
CA GLY A 33 -8.77 -10.63 -12.79
C GLY A 33 -10.19 -11.18 -12.72
N TYR A 34 -10.75 -11.61 -13.88
CA TYR A 34 -12.07 -12.25 -13.90
C TYR A 34 -12.06 -13.62 -13.21
N PHE A 35 -10.98 -14.37 -13.36
CA PHE A 35 -10.81 -15.64 -12.65
C PHE A 35 -10.76 -15.45 -11.13
N TRP A 36 -10.03 -14.43 -10.65
CA TRP A 36 -10.04 -14.03 -9.23
C TRP A 36 -11.44 -13.62 -8.76
N ALA A 37 -12.16 -12.84 -9.56
CA ALA A 37 -13.55 -12.44 -9.27
C ALA A 37 -14.48 -13.63 -9.08
N LEU A 38 -14.34 -14.61 -9.97
CA LEU A 38 -15.12 -15.84 -9.95
C LEU A 38 -14.80 -16.68 -8.72
N GLY A 39 -13.53 -16.75 -8.31
CA GLY A 39 -13.11 -17.44 -7.09
C GLY A 39 -13.72 -16.86 -5.81
N THR A 40 -13.83 -15.53 -5.72
CA THR A 40 -14.40 -14.84 -4.56
C THR A 40 -15.92 -14.93 -4.50
N SER A 41 -16.60 -14.95 -5.65
CA SER A 41 -18.08 -14.87 -5.72
C SER A 41 -18.65 -15.61 -6.92
N PHE A 42 -18.71 -16.94 -6.87
CA PHE A 42 -19.13 -17.75 -8.02
C PHE A 42 -20.64 -17.75 -8.28
N GLN A 43 -21.47 -17.42 -7.28
CA GLN A 43 -22.92 -17.56 -7.36
C GLN A 43 -23.52 -16.63 -8.44
N PRO A 44 -24.50 -17.08 -9.26
CA PRO A 44 -25.02 -16.31 -10.39
C PRO A 44 -25.56 -14.91 -10.04
N CYS A 45 -26.13 -14.74 -8.84
CA CYS A 45 -26.65 -13.45 -8.35
C CYS A 45 -25.59 -12.35 -8.23
N TYR A 46 -24.30 -12.70 -8.18
CA TYR A 46 -23.19 -11.74 -8.08
C TYR A 46 -22.56 -11.35 -9.42
N ALA A 47 -23.26 -11.55 -10.55
CA ALA A 47 -22.76 -11.23 -11.89
C ALA A 47 -22.23 -9.79 -12.02
N LEU A 48 -23.02 -8.80 -11.57
CA LEU A 48 -22.61 -7.40 -11.58
C LEU A 48 -21.38 -7.18 -10.68
N GLY A 49 -21.32 -7.83 -9.53
CA GLY A 49 -20.19 -7.77 -8.61
C GLY A 49 -18.90 -8.29 -9.24
N ARG A 50 -18.94 -9.44 -9.92
CA ARG A 50 -17.78 -9.97 -10.64
C ARG A 50 -17.30 -9.04 -11.75
N ILE A 51 -18.21 -8.49 -12.55
CA ILE A 51 -17.88 -7.55 -13.62
C ILE A 51 -17.19 -6.31 -13.05
N MET A 52 -17.78 -5.69 -12.01
CA MET A 52 -17.23 -4.49 -11.40
C MET A 52 -15.89 -4.76 -10.69
N TYR A 53 -15.80 -5.87 -9.96
CA TYR A 53 -14.58 -6.28 -9.28
C TYR A 53 -13.43 -6.56 -10.26
N THR A 54 -13.72 -7.19 -11.39
CA THR A 54 -12.71 -7.41 -12.44
C THR A 54 -12.19 -6.09 -12.99
N LYS A 55 -13.07 -5.10 -13.23
CA LYS A 55 -12.65 -3.78 -13.71
C LYS A 55 -11.72 -3.07 -12.73
N VAL A 56 -11.97 -3.18 -11.42
CA VAL A 56 -11.05 -2.68 -10.38
C VAL A 56 -9.70 -3.36 -10.50
N LEU A 57 -9.67 -4.70 -10.54
CA LEU A 57 -8.42 -5.45 -10.60
C LEU A 57 -7.58 -5.08 -11.84
N CYS A 58 -8.21 -4.83 -12.99
CA CYS A 58 -7.49 -4.37 -14.17
C CYS A 58 -6.85 -2.99 -13.97
N VAL A 59 -7.59 -2.04 -13.39
CA VAL A 59 -7.07 -0.68 -13.11
C VAL A 59 -5.96 -0.72 -12.07
N VAL A 60 -6.16 -1.47 -10.98
CA VAL A 60 -5.15 -1.68 -9.93
C VAL A 60 -3.89 -2.31 -10.51
N SER A 61 -4.00 -3.31 -11.40
CA SER A 61 -2.83 -3.96 -12.00
C SER A 61 -2.02 -3.02 -12.89
N VAL A 62 -2.65 -2.07 -13.59
CA VAL A 62 -1.93 -1.09 -14.41
C VAL A 62 -1.27 -0.03 -13.53
N THR A 63 -1.94 0.40 -12.46
CA THR A 63 -1.34 1.27 -11.46
C THR A 63 -0.16 0.60 -10.76
N ASP A 64 -0.26 -0.68 -10.42
CA ASP A 64 0.82 -1.49 -9.85
C ASP A 64 2.05 -1.50 -10.77
N ASP A 65 1.86 -1.82 -12.06
CA ASP A 65 2.96 -1.76 -13.04
C ASP A 65 3.59 -0.37 -13.15
N LEU A 66 2.77 0.69 -13.12
CA LEU A 66 3.24 2.07 -13.12
C LEU A 66 4.15 2.34 -11.90
N TYR A 67 3.75 1.97 -10.70
CA TYR A 67 4.54 2.21 -9.48
C TYR A 67 5.78 1.31 -9.38
N ASP A 68 5.69 0.08 -9.84
CA ASP A 68 6.76 -0.91 -9.65
C ASP A 68 7.87 -0.83 -10.70
N SER A 69 7.53 -0.44 -11.94
CA SER A 69 8.45 -0.62 -13.07
C SER A 69 8.60 0.58 -14.01
N TYR A 70 7.62 1.49 -14.08
CA TYR A 70 7.57 2.48 -15.17
C TYR A 70 7.53 3.94 -14.75
N GLY A 71 7.12 4.25 -13.52
CA GLY A 71 7.00 5.62 -13.02
C GLY A 71 8.25 6.09 -12.31
N THR A 72 8.67 7.32 -12.58
CA THR A 72 9.69 8.00 -11.77
C THR A 72 9.10 8.57 -10.49
N ALA A 73 9.91 8.79 -9.46
CA ALA A 73 9.43 9.26 -8.15
C ALA A 73 8.62 10.58 -8.24
N ASP A 74 9.02 11.50 -9.12
CA ASP A 74 8.33 12.77 -9.31
C ASP A 74 6.96 12.59 -10.01
N GLU A 75 6.90 11.70 -11.00
CA GLU A 75 5.66 11.35 -11.71
C GLU A 75 4.69 10.63 -10.78
N LEU A 76 5.17 9.66 -10.00
CA LEU A 76 4.37 8.91 -9.03
C LEU A 76 3.85 9.81 -7.90
N ASN A 77 4.65 10.76 -7.42
CA ASN A 77 4.21 11.74 -6.42
C ASN A 77 3.10 12.65 -6.99
N THR A 78 3.22 13.04 -8.25
CA THR A 78 2.23 13.88 -8.94
C THR A 78 0.94 13.10 -9.20
N TYR A 79 1.05 11.85 -9.66
CA TYR A 79 -0.08 10.95 -9.85
C TYR A 79 -0.79 10.62 -8.53
N THR A 80 -0.04 10.34 -7.46
CA THR A 80 -0.60 10.11 -6.12
C THR A 80 -1.44 11.30 -5.66
N LYS A 81 -0.94 12.53 -5.85
CA LYS A 81 -1.67 13.76 -5.50
C LYS A 81 -2.94 13.92 -6.33
N ALA A 82 -2.93 13.50 -7.60
CA ALA A 82 -4.11 13.51 -8.47
C ALA A 82 -5.22 12.62 -7.97
N ILE A 83 -4.88 11.38 -7.67
CA ILE A 83 -5.85 10.40 -7.19
C ILE A 83 -6.40 10.82 -5.82
N GLN A 84 -5.56 11.36 -4.92
CA GLN A 84 -6.00 11.83 -3.60
C GLN A 84 -6.97 13.01 -3.65
N ARG A 85 -6.81 13.90 -4.64
CA ARG A 85 -7.66 15.09 -4.78
C ARG A 85 -8.93 14.82 -5.57
N LEU A 86 -8.99 13.68 -6.28
CA LEU A 86 -10.01 13.41 -7.30
C LEU A 86 -10.13 14.58 -8.29
N ASP A 87 -9.00 15.22 -8.60
CA ASP A 87 -8.93 16.44 -9.39
C ASP A 87 -7.84 16.28 -10.45
N ILE A 88 -8.18 15.55 -11.51
CA ILE A 88 -7.27 15.16 -12.59
C ILE A 88 -7.13 16.29 -13.62
N GLU A 89 -8.16 17.13 -13.73
CA GLU A 89 -8.19 18.26 -14.66
C GLU A 89 -7.23 19.39 -14.27
N ASN A 90 -6.92 19.55 -12.97
CA ASN A 90 -6.07 20.63 -12.45
C ASN A 90 -4.63 20.23 -12.13
N ILE A 91 -4.12 19.11 -12.68
CA ILE A 91 -2.73 18.70 -12.45
C ILE A 91 -1.90 18.86 -13.71
N ASP A 92 -1.31 20.05 -13.80
CA ASP A 92 -0.26 20.36 -14.75
C ASP A 92 0.96 19.46 -14.54
N GLY A 93 1.51 18.92 -15.62
CA GLY A 93 2.78 18.19 -15.61
C GLY A 93 2.71 16.66 -15.45
N LEU A 94 1.51 16.05 -15.37
CA LEU A 94 1.40 14.59 -15.45
C LEU A 94 1.82 14.09 -16.84
N PRO A 95 2.64 13.02 -16.92
CA PRO A 95 2.86 12.30 -18.16
C PRO A 95 1.56 11.69 -18.70
N ASP A 96 1.48 11.51 -20.03
CA ASP A 96 0.26 11.05 -20.71
C ASP A 96 -0.28 9.73 -20.16
N HIS A 97 0.59 8.77 -19.87
CA HIS A 97 0.19 7.48 -19.27
C HIS A 97 -0.47 7.63 -17.90
N SER A 98 0.06 8.53 -17.06
CA SER A 98 -0.46 8.79 -15.71
C SER A 98 -1.80 9.52 -15.77
N LYS A 99 -1.98 10.43 -16.74
CA LYS A 99 -3.27 11.11 -16.98
C LYS A 99 -4.34 10.11 -17.39
N GLU A 100 -4.05 9.25 -18.37
CA GLU A 100 -5.04 8.29 -18.86
C GLU A 100 -5.46 7.26 -17.82
N ILE A 101 -4.53 6.76 -16.99
CA ILE A 101 -4.85 5.88 -15.87
C ILE A 101 -5.71 6.62 -14.83
N SER A 102 -5.39 7.88 -14.54
CA SER A 102 -6.19 8.69 -13.61
C SER A 102 -7.61 8.90 -14.14
N GLU A 103 -7.78 9.29 -15.41
CA GLU A 103 -9.09 9.47 -16.02
C GLU A 103 -9.93 8.18 -15.99
N ALA A 104 -9.29 7.04 -16.23
CA ALA A 104 -9.93 5.73 -16.10
C ALA A 104 -10.42 5.47 -14.68
N GLN A 105 -9.60 5.78 -13.68
CA GLN A 105 -9.95 5.65 -12.26
C GLN A 105 -11.07 6.58 -11.84
N ASP A 106 -11.10 7.81 -12.35
CA ASP A 106 -12.16 8.77 -12.03
C ASP A 106 -13.51 8.40 -12.68
N LYS A 107 -13.50 8.03 -13.97
CA LYS A 107 -14.70 7.48 -14.64
C LYS A 107 -15.25 6.26 -13.89
N PHE A 108 -14.37 5.43 -13.36
CA PHE A 108 -14.75 4.26 -12.58
C PHE A 108 -15.30 4.63 -11.19
N THR A 109 -14.67 5.58 -10.49
CA THR A 109 -15.11 6.09 -9.18
C THR A 109 -16.48 6.75 -9.28
N ASN A 110 -16.69 7.58 -10.30
CA ASN A 110 -17.98 8.21 -10.60
C ASN A 110 -19.08 7.17 -10.90
N LEU A 111 -18.74 6.09 -11.62
CA LEU A 111 -19.67 4.99 -11.85
C LEU A 111 -20.06 4.27 -10.55
N LEU A 112 -19.09 3.99 -9.66
CA LEU A 112 -19.36 3.37 -8.36
C LEU A 112 -20.22 4.27 -7.48
N GLN A 113 -19.93 5.57 -7.44
CA GLN A 113 -20.73 6.56 -6.72
C GLN A 113 -22.18 6.58 -7.23
N LYS A 114 -22.36 6.59 -8.55
CA LYS A 114 -23.68 6.56 -9.17
C LYS A 114 -24.46 5.29 -8.80
N ILE A 115 -23.82 4.11 -8.87
CA ILE A 115 -24.45 2.84 -8.47
C ILE A 115 -24.82 2.87 -6.98
N TYR A 116 -23.95 3.40 -6.11
CA TYR A 116 -24.21 3.47 -4.68
C TYR A 116 -25.41 4.36 -4.31
N LEU A 117 -25.53 5.51 -4.97
CA LEU A 117 -26.60 6.48 -4.74
C LEU A 117 -27.93 5.99 -5.35
N GLU A 118 -27.90 5.51 -6.59
CA GLU A 118 -29.11 5.22 -7.38
C GLU A 118 -29.62 3.79 -7.23
N GLN A 119 -28.80 2.84 -6.78
CA GLN A 119 -29.14 1.41 -6.75
C GLN A 119 -28.91 0.80 -5.35
N PRO A 120 -29.86 0.96 -4.40
CA PRO A 120 -29.71 0.49 -3.03
C PRO A 120 -29.38 -1.00 -2.89
N ASN A 121 -29.94 -1.84 -3.76
CA ASN A 121 -29.69 -3.29 -3.78
C ASN A 121 -28.26 -3.67 -4.17
N ASN A 122 -27.51 -2.74 -4.77
CA ASN A 122 -26.13 -2.94 -5.22
C ASN A 122 -25.10 -2.28 -4.29
N ARG A 123 -25.52 -1.68 -3.17
CA ARG A 123 -24.61 -1.04 -2.22
C ARG A 123 -23.59 -2.00 -1.61
N GLU A 124 -24.02 -3.20 -1.25
CA GLU A 124 -23.11 -4.22 -0.71
C GLU A 124 -22.08 -4.67 -1.76
N ILE A 125 -22.46 -4.70 -3.03
CA ILE A 125 -21.53 -4.97 -4.13
C ILE A 125 -20.55 -3.81 -4.27
N VAL A 126 -21.00 -2.56 -4.20
CA VAL A 126 -20.10 -1.40 -4.23
C VAL A 126 -19.15 -1.41 -3.02
N ARG A 127 -19.64 -1.75 -1.82
CA ARG A 127 -18.82 -1.89 -0.61
C ARG A 127 -17.79 -3.01 -0.74
N LEU A 128 -18.16 -4.14 -1.33
CA LEU A 128 -17.24 -5.24 -1.59
C LEU A 128 -16.16 -4.84 -2.59
N VAL A 129 -16.54 -4.17 -3.68
CA VAL A 129 -15.61 -3.63 -4.68
C VAL A 129 -14.66 -2.58 -4.08
N LEU A 130 -15.20 -1.67 -3.25
CA LEU A 130 -14.41 -0.67 -2.50
C LEU A 130 -13.63 -1.25 -1.33
N GLY A 131 -13.92 -2.47 -0.87
CA GLY A 131 -13.15 -3.18 0.15
C GLY A 131 -11.88 -3.81 -0.42
N CYS A 132 -11.78 -3.92 -1.74
CA CYS A 132 -10.61 -4.45 -2.45
C CYS A 132 -9.70 -3.35 -3.00
N VAL A 133 -10.24 -2.16 -3.21
CA VAL A 133 -9.43 -0.95 -3.07
C VAL A 133 -9.09 -0.91 -1.59
N GLY A 134 -7.83 -1.12 -1.20
CA GLY A 134 -7.47 -1.08 0.21
C GLY A 134 -8.13 0.14 0.84
N ARG A 135 -8.82 -0.04 1.99
CA ARG A 135 -9.31 1.11 2.77
C ARG A 135 -8.15 2.10 2.79
N GLY A 136 -8.39 3.37 2.53
CA GLY A 136 -7.36 4.41 2.66
C GLY A 136 -6.83 4.57 4.09
N GLY A 137 -6.73 3.50 4.88
CA GLY A 137 -5.71 3.29 5.90
C GLY A 137 -4.43 2.82 5.21
N GLU A 138 -3.54 3.79 5.02
CA GLU A 138 -2.11 3.69 4.74
C GLU A 138 -1.60 2.41 4.01
N GLY A 139 -2.00 2.15 2.76
CA GLY A 139 -1.07 1.52 1.79
C GLY A 139 0.20 2.36 1.58
N HIS A 140 0.09 3.66 1.90
CA HIS A 140 1.20 4.60 2.05
C HIS A 140 2.13 4.27 3.21
N SER A 141 1.77 3.45 4.20
CA SER A 141 2.62 3.30 5.39
C SER A 141 3.87 2.47 5.09
N GLY A 142 3.72 1.32 4.43
CA GLY A 142 4.86 0.51 3.97
C GLY A 142 5.70 1.25 2.94
N GLN A 143 5.08 1.98 2.00
CA GLN A 143 5.80 2.80 1.02
C GLN A 143 6.52 3.98 1.69
N ARG A 144 5.87 4.68 2.62
CA ARG A 144 6.45 5.78 3.41
C ARG A 144 7.61 5.29 4.28
N ILE A 145 7.52 4.11 4.88
CA ILE A 145 8.64 3.47 5.59
C ILE A 145 9.85 3.31 4.65
N ARG A 146 9.64 2.89 3.40
CA ARG A 146 10.69 2.72 2.40
C ARG A 146 11.24 4.06 1.88
N ASP A 147 10.36 5.01 1.59
CA ASP A 147 10.76 6.33 1.10
C ASP A 147 11.50 7.14 2.17
N GLU A 148 11.02 7.13 3.41
CA GLU A 148 11.65 7.88 4.50
C GLU A 148 13.03 7.31 4.89
N ILE A 149 13.24 5.99 4.84
CA ILE A 149 14.59 5.43 5.11
C ILE A 149 15.58 5.76 3.99
N LEU A 150 15.14 5.88 2.75
CA LEU A 150 15.97 6.36 1.64
C LEU A 150 16.36 7.83 1.82
N VAL A 151 15.41 8.68 2.24
CA VAL A 151 15.67 10.09 2.56
C VAL A 151 16.65 10.21 3.73
N LEU A 152 16.47 9.41 4.79
CA LEU A 152 17.39 9.36 5.94
C LEU A 152 18.81 8.98 5.51
N GLN A 153 18.95 7.91 4.70
CA GLN A 153 20.26 7.48 4.20
C GLN A 153 20.95 8.54 3.34
N ARG A 154 20.18 9.22 2.49
CA ARG A 154 20.68 10.29 1.61
C ARG A 154 21.14 11.51 2.41
N ASN A 155 20.31 12.00 3.34
CA ASN A 155 20.59 13.20 4.12
C ASN A 155 21.82 13.05 5.01
N ASN A 156 22.12 11.82 5.44
CA ASN A 156 23.21 11.52 6.37
C ASN A 156 24.36 10.74 5.72
N ASN A 157 24.36 10.61 4.39
CA ASN A 157 25.37 9.89 3.62
C ASN A 157 25.73 8.51 4.20
N CYS A 158 24.74 7.77 4.69
CA CYS A 158 24.92 6.50 5.40
C CYS A 158 24.39 5.29 4.63
N LYS A 159 24.34 5.38 3.30
CA LYS A 159 23.95 4.27 2.43
C LYS A 159 25.00 3.15 2.48
N GLY A 160 24.54 1.90 2.50
CA GLY A 160 25.38 0.71 2.48
C GLY A 160 25.51 0.02 3.84
N GLY A 161 26.18 -1.14 3.86
CA GLY A 161 26.32 -1.97 5.05
C GLY A 161 24.97 -2.28 5.70
N MET A 162 24.90 -2.10 7.03
CA MET A 162 23.70 -2.38 7.82
C MET A 162 22.45 -1.59 7.36
N MET A 163 22.62 -0.33 6.92
CA MET A 163 21.50 0.49 6.49
C MET A 163 20.86 -0.02 5.20
N GLU A 164 21.67 -0.53 4.26
CA GLU A 164 21.15 -1.14 3.03
C GLU A 164 20.51 -2.50 3.34
N GLU A 165 21.12 -3.32 4.19
CA GLU A 165 20.55 -4.60 4.63
C GLU A 165 19.17 -4.41 5.30
N TRP A 166 19.06 -3.43 6.20
CA TRP A 166 17.80 -3.10 6.86
C TRP A 166 16.76 -2.55 5.89
N HIS A 167 17.18 -1.70 4.94
CA HIS A 167 16.31 -1.24 3.86
C HIS A 167 15.76 -2.39 3.01
N GLN A 168 16.58 -3.37 2.65
CA GLN A 168 16.14 -4.58 1.93
C GLN A 168 15.15 -5.41 2.76
N LYS A 169 15.37 -5.52 4.08
CA LYS A 169 14.43 -6.17 4.99
C LYS A 169 13.07 -5.49 4.99
N LEU A 170 13.03 -4.15 5.08
CA LEU A 170 11.80 -3.37 5.05
C LEU A 170 11.04 -3.47 3.72
N HIS A 171 11.76 -3.66 2.60
CA HIS A 171 11.16 -3.94 1.30
C HIS A 171 10.39 -5.25 1.26
N ASN A 172 10.93 -6.30 1.89
CA ASN A 172 10.28 -7.60 1.94
C ASN A 172 9.17 -7.66 3.01
N ASN A 173 9.47 -7.27 4.25
CA ASN A 173 8.54 -7.37 5.37
C ASN A 173 8.90 -6.37 6.49
N SER A 174 8.09 -5.32 6.64
CA SER A 174 8.16 -4.48 7.84
C SER A 174 7.50 -5.20 9.03
N SER A 175 8.15 -5.16 10.18
CA SER A 175 7.71 -5.83 11.41
C SER A 175 7.91 -4.91 12.61
N PRO A 176 7.24 -5.17 13.76
CA PRO A 176 7.49 -4.43 14.99
C PRO A 176 8.96 -4.39 15.43
N ASP A 177 9.79 -5.34 14.98
CA ASP A 177 11.24 -5.34 15.21
C ASP A 177 11.94 -4.11 14.62
N ASP A 178 11.39 -3.51 13.55
CA ASP A 178 11.97 -2.32 12.92
C ASP A 178 11.92 -1.10 13.85
N VAL A 179 10.90 -1.02 14.71
CA VAL A 179 10.82 -0.01 15.77
C VAL A 179 12.00 -0.18 16.73
N VAL A 180 12.31 -1.42 17.10
CA VAL A 180 13.41 -1.76 18.00
C VAL A 180 14.77 -1.49 17.36
N ILE A 181 14.94 -1.85 16.08
CA ILE A 181 16.16 -1.57 15.31
C ILE A 181 16.40 -0.06 15.23
N CYS A 182 15.36 0.73 14.92
CA CYS A 182 15.46 2.17 14.87
C CYS A 182 15.81 2.80 16.24
N GLU A 183 15.23 2.29 17.33
CA GLU A 183 15.55 2.75 18.69
C GLU A 183 17.00 2.42 19.08
N ALA A 184 17.50 1.25 18.71
CA ALA A 184 18.89 0.86 18.94
C ALA A 184 19.86 1.76 18.17
N LEU A 185 19.57 2.09 16.90
CA LEU A 185 20.36 3.03 16.11
C LEU A 185 20.33 4.45 16.70
N LEU A 186 19.17 4.91 17.16
CA LEU A 186 19.04 6.22 17.78
C LEU A 186 19.86 6.32 19.09
N ASN A 187 19.83 5.28 19.92
CA ASN A 187 20.64 5.21 21.14
C ASN A 187 22.14 5.11 20.83
N TYR A 188 22.52 4.32 19.81
CA TYR A 188 23.89 4.23 19.30
C TYR A 188 24.44 5.61 18.96
N VAL A 189 23.70 6.42 18.18
CA VAL A 189 24.11 7.77 17.79
C VAL A 189 24.15 8.73 18.98
N ARG A 190 23.12 8.71 19.85
CA ARG A 190 23.06 9.58 21.05
C ARG A 190 24.20 9.32 22.03
N CYS A 191 24.60 8.06 22.21
CA CYS A 191 25.69 7.65 23.08
C CYS A 191 27.09 7.74 22.44
N GLY A 192 27.23 8.45 21.32
CA GLY A 192 28.53 8.69 20.69
C GLY A 192 29.07 7.49 19.91
N PHE A 193 28.20 6.78 19.19
CA PHE A 193 28.55 5.64 18.33
C PHE A 193 29.15 4.46 19.11
N ARG A 194 28.60 4.22 20.30
CA ARG A 194 28.99 3.11 21.18
C ARG A 194 28.28 1.81 20.81
N ILE A 195 29.01 0.90 20.17
CA ILE A 195 28.45 -0.36 19.64
C ILE A 195 27.88 -1.27 20.75
N ASP A 196 28.40 -1.17 21.98
CA ASP A 196 27.88 -1.88 23.15
C ASP A 196 26.43 -1.45 23.49
N VAL A 197 26.11 -0.16 23.32
CA VAL A 197 24.76 0.38 23.56
C VAL A 197 23.77 -0.12 22.51
N TYR A 198 24.22 -0.20 21.25
CA TYR A 198 23.43 -0.77 20.16
C TYR A 198 23.02 -2.22 20.46
N TRP A 199 24.00 -3.08 20.72
CA TRP A 199 23.74 -4.50 20.99
C TRP A 199 22.95 -4.72 22.28
N LYS A 200 23.20 -3.92 23.33
CA LYS A 200 22.41 -3.94 24.56
C LYS A 200 20.94 -3.64 24.29
N THR A 201 20.65 -2.56 23.56
CA THR A 201 19.26 -2.15 23.25
C THR A 201 18.50 -3.22 22.48
N LEU A 202 19.15 -3.86 21.49
CA LEU A 202 18.54 -4.94 20.72
C LEU A 202 18.28 -6.20 21.57
N THR A 203 19.29 -6.63 22.34
CA THR A 203 19.22 -7.88 23.11
C THR A 203 18.21 -7.79 24.24
N GLU A 204 18.07 -6.63 24.89
CA GLU A 204 17.03 -6.38 25.90
C GLU A 204 15.60 -6.55 25.36
N ARG A 205 15.42 -6.49 24.04
CA ARG A 205 14.14 -6.69 23.35
C ARG A 205 14.08 -7.97 22.52
N GLY A 206 14.98 -8.92 22.77
CA GLY A 206 14.98 -10.23 22.13
C GLY A 206 15.60 -10.29 20.72
N LEU A 207 16.12 -9.18 20.19
CA LEU A 207 16.79 -9.15 18.89
C LEU A 207 18.28 -9.45 19.05
N THR A 208 18.65 -10.71 18.83
CA THR A 208 20.05 -11.15 18.87
C THR A 208 20.68 -11.15 17.47
N LYS A 209 22.02 -11.25 17.40
CA LYS A 209 22.75 -11.41 16.13
C LYS A 209 22.20 -12.56 15.27
N SER A 210 21.86 -13.69 15.89
CA SER A 210 21.29 -14.84 15.19
C SER A 210 19.88 -14.58 14.66
N VAL A 211 19.06 -13.82 15.38
CA VAL A 211 17.71 -13.44 14.92
C VAL A 211 17.81 -12.53 13.70
N LEU A 212 18.65 -11.50 13.75
CA LEU A 212 18.84 -10.58 12.62
C LEU A 212 19.38 -11.29 11.37
N ALA A 213 20.24 -12.28 11.55
CA ALA A 213 20.76 -13.11 10.46
C ALA A 213 19.73 -14.11 9.90
N SER A 214 18.65 -14.39 10.63
CA SER A 214 17.62 -15.38 10.25
C SER A 214 16.49 -14.81 9.40
N TYR A 215 16.41 -13.49 9.23
CA TYR A 215 15.40 -12.87 8.37
C TYR A 215 15.59 -13.25 6.91
N ASP A 216 14.49 -13.25 6.14
CA ASP A 216 14.52 -13.49 4.68
C ASP A 216 15.51 -12.57 3.94
N ARG A 217 15.64 -11.34 4.43
CA ARG A 217 16.72 -10.41 4.10
C ARG A 217 17.55 -10.18 5.36
N PRO A 218 18.69 -10.88 5.51
CA PRO A 218 19.50 -10.82 6.72
C PRO A 218 20.09 -9.43 6.96
N ILE A 219 20.18 -9.05 8.25
CA ILE A 219 20.98 -7.92 8.71
C ILE A 219 22.18 -8.49 9.47
N VAL A 220 23.37 -8.38 8.88
CA VAL A 220 24.61 -9.01 9.35
C VAL A 220 25.72 -8.01 9.64
N SER A 221 25.66 -6.83 9.03
CA SER A 221 26.63 -5.74 9.22
C SER A 221 26.34 -4.95 10.50
N GLU A 222 27.37 -4.38 11.11
CA GLU A 222 27.24 -3.41 12.21
C GLU A 222 27.05 -1.98 11.68
N PRO A 223 26.31 -1.12 12.42
CA PRO A 223 26.08 0.26 12.00
C PRO A 223 27.37 1.08 12.02
N LYS A 224 27.68 1.73 10.89
CA LYS A 224 28.84 2.60 10.73
C LYS A 224 28.37 3.96 10.20
N PHE A 225 28.52 4.99 11.03
CA PHE A 225 28.10 6.35 10.73
C PHE A 225 29.25 7.33 10.96
N SER A 226 29.22 8.44 10.23
CA SER A 226 30.25 9.47 10.35
C SER A 226 29.90 10.47 11.47
N PRO A 227 30.81 10.81 12.40
CA PRO A 227 30.50 11.65 13.56
C PRO A 227 30.00 13.07 13.25
N ASP A 228 30.40 13.62 12.13
CA ASP A 228 29.94 14.90 11.56
C ASP A 228 28.43 14.91 11.21
N THR A 229 27.85 13.73 10.95
CA THR A 229 26.41 13.59 10.65
C THR A 229 25.54 13.36 11.88
N LYS A 230 26.12 13.39 13.10
CA LYS A 230 25.44 13.01 14.35
C LYS A 230 24.09 13.72 14.55
N ASP A 231 24.06 15.04 14.40
CA ASP A 231 22.83 15.81 14.67
C ASP A 231 21.75 15.56 13.61
N GLY A 232 22.16 15.38 12.34
CA GLY A 232 21.28 14.98 11.24
C GLY A 232 20.67 13.59 11.48
N LEU A 233 21.50 12.62 11.89
CA LEU A 233 21.06 11.26 12.20
C LEU A 233 20.08 11.25 13.36
N ILE A 234 20.34 12.00 14.43
CA ILE A 234 19.41 12.09 15.58
C ILE A 234 18.06 12.63 15.12
N ARG A 235 18.04 13.71 14.33
CA ARG A 235 16.81 14.31 13.81
C ARG A 235 16.04 13.31 12.95
N ASP A 236 16.72 12.73 11.96
CA ASP A 236 16.08 11.90 10.94
C ASP A 236 15.64 10.55 11.52
N PHE A 237 16.44 9.87 12.35
CA PHE A 237 16.01 8.66 13.06
C PHE A 237 14.87 8.94 14.06
N THR A 238 14.85 10.11 14.71
CA THR A 238 13.73 10.46 15.60
C THR A 238 12.43 10.65 14.80
N SER A 239 12.50 11.26 13.62
CA SER A 239 11.36 11.38 12.72
C SER A 239 10.90 10.01 12.22
N TYR A 240 11.85 9.21 11.73
CA TYR A 240 11.57 7.88 11.18
C TYR A 240 10.99 6.92 12.23
N LEU A 241 11.46 6.99 13.47
CA LEU A 241 10.92 6.20 14.58
C LEU A 241 9.44 6.53 14.85
N LYS A 242 9.04 7.79 14.72
CA LYS A 242 7.62 8.18 14.86
C LYS A 242 6.79 7.53 13.77
N THR A 243 7.28 7.55 12.53
CA THR A 243 6.61 6.89 11.40
C THR A 243 6.46 5.39 11.67
N LEU A 244 7.54 4.68 12.00
CA LEU A 244 7.49 3.24 12.32
C LEU A 244 6.48 2.93 13.44
N LYS A 245 6.49 3.72 14.52
CA LYS A 245 5.53 3.54 15.63
C LYS A 245 4.09 3.75 15.19
N VAL A 246 3.80 4.80 14.42
CA VAL A 246 2.45 5.07 13.91
C VAL A 246 1.97 3.91 13.05
N VAL A 247 2.79 3.46 12.10
CA VAL A 247 2.45 2.38 11.17
C VAL A 247 2.19 1.06 11.92
N HIS A 248 3.07 0.67 12.84
CA HIS A 248 2.91 -0.58 13.57
C HIS A 248 1.85 -0.49 14.68
N SER A 249 1.51 0.70 15.19
CA SER A 249 0.40 0.90 16.13
C SER A 249 -0.99 0.90 15.47
N GLY A 250 -1.09 1.27 14.19
CA GLY A 250 -2.34 1.22 13.42
C GLY A 250 -2.72 -0.18 12.95
N SER A 251 -1.83 -1.16 13.16
CA SER A 251 -1.97 -2.56 12.74
C SER A 251 -2.59 -3.46 13.82
N ASP A 252 -2.94 -2.91 14.99
CA ASP A 252 -3.41 -3.68 16.15
C ASP A 252 -4.89 -4.11 15.94
N LEU A 253 -5.03 -5.14 15.11
CA LEU A 253 -6.26 -5.80 14.67
C LEU A 253 -7.14 -6.23 15.86
N GLU A 254 -6.55 -6.47 17.03
CA GLU A 254 -7.25 -6.80 18.28
C GLU A 254 -8.20 -5.67 18.71
N SER A 255 -7.78 -4.41 18.60
CA SER A 255 -8.63 -3.25 18.91
C SER A 255 -9.78 -3.08 17.91
N ALA A 256 -9.56 -3.44 16.64
CA ALA A 256 -10.61 -3.39 15.61
C ALA A 256 -11.61 -4.55 15.74
N ILE A 257 -11.15 -5.72 16.18
CA ILE A 257 -11.99 -6.89 16.47
C ILE A 257 -12.90 -6.61 17.67
N ASP A 258 -12.39 -6.01 18.75
CA ASP A 258 -13.20 -5.62 19.91
C ASP A 258 -14.27 -4.57 19.56
N ILE A 259 -13.99 -3.64 18.64
CA ILE A 259 -14.98 -2.68 18.12
C ILE A 259 -16.06 -3.38 17.28
N CYS A 260 -15.72 -4.42 16.51
CA CYS A 260 -16.70 -5.18 15.73
C CYS A 260 -17.53 -6.15 16.60
N LEU A 261 -16.94 -6.72 17.65
CA LEU A 261 -17.61 -7.63 18.59
C LEU A 261 -18.47 -6.91 19.63
N SER A 262 -18.23 -5.61 19.86
CA SER A 262 -19.00 -4.78 20.80
C SER A 262 -20.23 -4.10 20.20
N ILE A 263 -20.56 -4.35 18.93
CA ILE A 263 -21.81 -3.88 18.32
C ILE A 263 -22.94 -4.85 18.71
N PRO A 264 -23.91 -4.46 19.56
CA PRO A 264 -25.05 -5.31 19.85
C PRO A 264 -25.89 -5.47 18.58
N GLN A 265 -26.35 -6.69 18.31
CA GLN A 265 -27.31 -7.01 17.25
C GLN A 265 -28.47 -6.00 17.26
N VAL A 266 -28.51 -5.11 16.26
CA VAL A 266 -29.64 -4.20 16.08
C VAL A 266 -30.78 -4.98 15.43
N ASN A 267 -31.67 -5.44 16.32
CA ASN A 267 -33.06 -5.83 16.16
C ASN A 267 -33.74 -5.62 14.79
N ALA A 268 -34.08 -6.75 14.16
CA ALA A 268 -35.39 -7.23 13.68
C ALA A 268 -36.61 -6.30 13.37
N GLU A 269 -36.56 -4.97 13.37
CA GLU A 269 -37.79 -4.14 13.22
C GLU A 269 -37.93 -3.30 11.93
N VAL A 270 -37.01 -3.40 10.96
CA VAL A 270 -37.10 -2.56 9.73
C VAL A 270 -37.77 -3.26 8.53
N VAL A 271 -38.35 -4.45 8.71
CA VAL A 271 -39.00 -5.21 7.60
C VAL A 271 -40.49 -4.84 7.41
N GLN A 272 -41.00 -3.75 7.98
CA GLN A 272 -42.39 -3.30 7.76
C GLN A 272 -42.59 -1.84 7.33
N ALA A 273 -41.62 -1.23 6.66
CA ALA A 273 -41.90 -0.06 5.84
C ALA A 273 -41.07 -0.08 4.56
N PHE A 274 -41.80 -0.22 3.44
CA PHE A 274 -41.39 -0.34 2.03
C PHE A 274 -41.15 -1.75 1.51
#